data_AF-A0A2D0R1H9-F1
#
_entry.id   AF-A0A2D0R1H9-F1
#
_cell.length_a   1.000
_cell.length_b   1.000
_cell.length_c   1.000
_cell.angle_alpha   90.00
_cell.angle_beta   90.00
_cell.angle_gamma   90.00
#
_symmetry.space_group_name_H-M   'P 1'
#
loop_
_entity.id
_entity.type
_entity.pdbx_description
1 polymer ?
#
loop_
_entity_poly.entity_id
_entity_poly.type
_entity_poly.pdbx_seq_one_letter_code
_entity_poly.pdbx_strand_id
1 'polypeptide(L)'
;MASLVKKRLRFVTWNTRGIKSPPQKFSDLLSSLISLKADIAFIQETHVGPTCYQILENVENWNVYFTVHSPRSKGVAILISYDVPFEYICHDEDCSGGYIVLFCRLYGELYTLVNVYNHKADKNVLARLKDYLRETAEGVLVVGGDFNTVLDPSFDRLSSAVLTKQSSLRAILEDFTISLNLRDTWSYLHSVDGGFTRRQNESHSRLDMFFMCNDAMGRVCSSKIQSNEISDHKPLVLELKVQQQTGNIIPKVALFLRETRVDEEPDRRSGKINGAEILSSIKSLIDSNQRLATMDVDYYKKFCCQLTETLKRKYNLMLKNKQVPEAYYSGDIFNVDCLIFSEILAKRLSVLITPSLKREKKAKFDILLTMTFEPGPQEIRWSFLEQTLRRLKQIQSVPPLDFSILDCLLPKVQNFSGELRRLRPGIPLTNAILNLALTQLEDLILRSETECRTSVSFHRQALLIHADQSKRGKVVRVLEKFQDDSGIRLTECHIID
;
A
#
# COMPACT_ATOMS: atom_id res chain seq x y z
N MET A 1 41.93 18.88 13.43
CA MET A 1 41.89 17.41 13.51
C MET A 1 41.14 16.90 12.30
N ALA A 2 41.81 16.20 11.37
CA ALA A 2 41.11 15.57 10.24
C ALA A 2 40.16 14.50 10.81
N SER A 3 38.85 14.63 10.60
CA SER A 3 37.92 13.58 10.98
C SER A 3 38.30 12.31 10.20
N LEU A 4 38.44 11.18 10.90
CA LEU A 4 38.65 9.90 10.26
C LEU A 4 37.47 9.64 9.32
N VAL A 5 37.69 9.78 8.02
CA VAL A 5 36.69 9.42 7.01
C VAL A 5 36.37 7.94 7.20
N LYS A 6 35.15 7.66 7.62
CA LYS A 6 34.66 6.30 7.78
C LYS A 6 34.72 5.59 6.42
N LYS A 7 35.49 4.50 6.35
CA LYS A 7 35.70 3.76 5.09
C LYS A 7 34.58 2.77 4.77
N ARG A 8 33.77 2.42 5.77
CA ARG A 8 32.74 1.38 5.66
C ARG A 8 31.44 1.82 6.34
N LEU A 9 30.33 1.54 5.67
CA LEU A 9 28.99 1.65 6.22
C LEU A 9 28.50 0.27 6.62
N ARG A 10 27.97 0.14 7.84
CA ARG A 10 27.42 -1.11 8.35
C ARG A 10 25.90 -1.08 8.42
N PHE A 11 25.28 -1.89 7.58
CA PHE A 11 23.85 -2.13 7.53
C PHE A 11 23.50 -3.36 8.36
N VAL A 12 22.39 -3.29 9.10
CA VAL A 12 21.82 -4.44 9.82
C VAL A 12 20.37 -4.60 9.38
N THR A 13 19.94 -5.81 9.04
CA THR A 13 18.51 -6.13 8.91
C THR A 13 18.10 -7.15 9.97
N TRP A 14 16.95 -6.93 10.60
CA TRP A 14 16.50 -7.75 11.71
C TRP A 14 14.97 -7.74 11.87
N ASN A 15 14.35 -8.90 11.65
CA ASN A 15 12.96 -9.12 12.07
C ASN A 15 12.91 -9.29 13.59
N THR A 16 12.21 -8.38 14.26
CA THR A 16 12.17 -8.34 15.73
C THR A 16 10.95 -9.04 16.31
N ARG A 17 9.96 -9.41 15.50
CA ARG A 17 8.69 -10.01 15.99
C ARG A 17 8.07 -9.20 17.14
N GLY A 18 7.85 -7.93 16.90
CA GLY A 18 7.33 -6.94 17.84
C GLY A 18 8.41 -6.39 18.76
N ILE A 19 8.55 -5.07 18.84
CA ILE A 19 9.58 -4.42 19.67
C ILE A 19 9.14 -4.11 21.11
N LYS A 20 7.83 -4.17 21.39
CA LYS A 20 7.24 -3.69 22.66
C LYS A 20 7.12 -4.74 23.76
N SER A 21 7.22 -6.02 23.41
CA SER A 21 7.00 -7.12 24.35
C SER A 21 8.14 -8.15 24.24
N PRO A 22 8.83 -8.45 25.35
CA PRO A 22 8.66 -7.85 26.68
C PRO A 22 9.12 -6.36 26.72
N PRO A 23 8.79 -5.58 27.77
CA PRO A 23 9.02 -4.12 27.79
C PRO A 23 10.47 -3.67 27.51
N GLN A 24 11.46 -4.45 27.97
CA GLN A 24 12.89 -4.21 27.77
C GLN A 24 13.38 -4.52 26.35
N LYS A 25 12.57 -5.20 25.53
CA LYS A 25 13.00 -5.67 24.21
C LYS A 25 13.50 -4.55 23.30
N PHE A 26 12.89 -3.38 23.38
CA PHE A 26 13.31 -2.24 22.56
C PHE A 26 14.67 -1.68 23.00
N SER A 27 14.93 -1.55 24.32
CA SER A 27 16.25 -1.13 24.81
C SER A 27 17.33 -2.16 24.51
N ASP A 28 17.01 -3.46 24.60
CA ASP A 28 17.94 -4.55 24.28
C ASP A 28 18.27 -4.57 22.78
N LEU A 29 17.28 -4.31 21.93
CA LEU A 29 17.46 -4.11 20.50
C LEU A 29 18.43 -2.96 20.21
N LEU A 30 18.20 -1.77 20.79
CA LEU A 30 19.08 -0.61 20.58
C LEU A 30 20.52 -0.88 21.07
N SER A 31 20.67 -1.51 22.25
CA SER A 31 21.97 -1.90 22.79
C SER A 31 22.70 -2.91 21.89
N SER A 32 21.94 -3.83 21.28
CA SER A 32 22.47 -4.78 20.31
C SER A 32 22.90 -4.10 19.03
N LEU A 33 22.14 -3.13 18.50
CA LEU A 33 22.55 -2.35 17.33
C LEU A 33 23.85 -1.56 17.56
N ILE A 34 24.02 -0.98 18.76
CA ILE A 34 25.27 -0.32 19.17
C ILE A 34 26.42 -1.33 19.22
N SER A 35 26.21 -2.50 19.83
CA SER A 35 27.22 -3.56 19.91
C SER A 35 27.62 -4.10 18.52
N LEU A 36 26.65 -4.17 17.61
CA LEU A 36 26.84 -4.50 16.20
C LEU A 36 27.50 -3.37 15.42
N LYS A 37 27.71 -2.18 16.01
CA LYS A 37 28.21 -0.96 15.36
C LYS A 37 27.38 -0.60 14.11
N ALA A 38 26.06 -0.78 14.22
CA ALA A 38 25.15 -0.50 13.13
C ALA A 38 25.15 1.00 12.81
N ASP A 39 25.24 1.32 11.52
CA ASP A 39 25.10 2.68 11.01
C ASP A 39 23.68 2.92 10.50
N ILE A 40 23.16 1.91 9.81
CA ILE A 40 21.77 1.86 9.33
C ILE A 40 21.18 0.53 9.81
N ALA A 41 19.98 0.56 10.36
CA ALA A 41 19.25 -0.64 10.76
C ALA A 41 17.87 -0.70 10.08
N PHE A 42 17.57 -1.83 9.44
CA PHE A 42 16.27 -2.18 8.89
C PHE A 42 15.59 -3.14 9.87
N ILE A 43 14.54 -2.66 10.53
CA ILE A 43 13.79 -3.42 11.53
C ILE A 43 12.45 -3.85 10.92
N GLN A 44 12.13 -5.15 10.99
CA GLN A 44 10.84 -5.69 10.55
C GLN A 44 10.00 -6.16 11.74
N GLU A 45 8.69 -6.31 11.48
CA GLU A 45 7.68 -6.65 12.47
C GLU A 45 7.71 -5.74 13.69
N THR A 46 7.76 -4.42 13.51
CA THR A 46 7.78 -3.49 14.65
C THR A 46 6.53 -3.61 15.52
N HIS A 47 5.39 -3.99 14.93
CA HIS A 47 4.06 -4.06 15.57
C HIS A 47 3.65 -2.73 16.21
N VAL A 48 4.11 -1.63 15.62
CA VAL A 48 3.81 -0.25 16.02
C VAL A 48 2.59 0.24 15.23
N GLY A 49 1.53 0.57 15.97
CA GLY A 49 0.27 1.03 15.42
C GLY A 49 -0.11 2.43 15.91
N PRO A 50 -1.29 2.95 15.50
CA PRO A 50 -1.70 4.34 15.73
C PRO A 50 -1.79 4.77 17.20
N THR A 51 -1.86 3.83 18.14
CA THR A 51 -1.97 4.13 19.58
C THR A 51 -0.64 4.08 20.33
N CYS A 52 0.46 3.75 19.66
CA CYS A 52 1.76 3.53 20.32
C CYS A 52 2.95 3.86 19.41
N TYR A 53 2.78 4.76 18.45
CA TYR A 53 3.85 5.12 17.50
C TYR A 53 4.96 5.96 18.14
N GLN A 54 4.68 6.60 19.27
CA GLN A 54 5.60 7.47 20.00
C GLN A 54 6.91 6.77 20.40
N ILE A 55 6.88 5.44 20.58
CA ILE A 55 8.07 4.63 20.88
C ILE A 55 9.15 4.73 19.77
N LEU A 56 8.78 5.04 18.53
CA LEU A 56 9.70 5.20 17.40
C LEU A 56 9.90 6.66 16.96
N GLU A 57 9.22 7.64 17.58
CA GLU A 57 9.37 9.05 17.20
C GLU A 57 10.64 9.68 17.77
N ASN A 58 10.98 9.34 19.01
CA ASN A 58 12.10 9.94 19.74
C ASN A 58 13.05 8.85 20.22
N VAL A 59 13.76 8.24 19.28
CA VAL A 59 14.77 7.22 19.59
C VAL A 59 16.12 7.91 19.74
N GLU A 60 16.71 7.80 20.93
CA GLU A 60 17.98 8.44 21.25
C GLU A 60 19.09 7.99 20.27
N ASN A 61 19.82 8.95 19.69
CA ASN A 61 20.92 8.73 18.73
C ASN A 61 20.54 8.17 17.35
N TRP A 62 19.25 8.08 17.01
CA TRP A 62 18.80 7.55 15.73
C TRP A 62 17.77 8.46 15.04
N ASN A 63 17.98 8.73 13.76
CA ASN A 63 16.92 9.20 12.87
C ASN A 63 16.05 8.00 12.49
N VAL A 64 14.73 8.06 12.74
CA VAL A 64 13.83 6.91 12.54
C VAL A 64 12.71 7.22 11.56
N TYR A 65 12.58 6.38 10.53
CA TYR A 65 11.52 6.42 9.54
C TYR A 65 10.77 5.09 9.58
N PHE A 66 9.45 5.11 9.75
CA PHE A 66 8.73 3.88 10.02
C PHE A 66 7.27 3.93 9.58
N THR A 67 6.72 2.77 9.25
CA THR A 67 5.30 2.62 8.95
C THR A 67 4.50 2.47 10.24
N VAL A 68 3.32 3.09 10.30
CA VAL A 68 2.33 2.87 11.37
C VAL A 68 1.23 1.96 10.84
N HIS A 69 1.07 0.77 11.42
CA HIS A 69 0.11 -0.22 10.92
C HIS A 69 -0.66 -0.95 12.03
N SER A 70 -1.92 -1.29 11.75
CA SER A 70 -2.79 -2.14 12.57
C SER A 70 -3.47 -3.15 11.63
N PRO A 71 -3.50 -4.46 11.96
CA PRO A 71 -3.18 -5.10 13.24
C PRO A 71 -1.67 -5.27 13.53
N ARG A 72 -1.35 -5.61 14.80
CA ARG A 72 0.01 -5.81 15.36
C ARG A 72 0.71 -7.07 14.81
N SER A 73 0.86 -7.16 13.51
CA SER A 73 1.56 -8.28 12.85
C SER A 73 2.53 -7.84 11.76
N LYS A 74 2.59 -6.53 11.46
CA LYS A 74 3.46 -5.95 10.45
C LYS A 74 4.13 -4.68 10.99
N GLY A 75 4.78 -3.95 10.10
CA GLY A 75 5.44 -2.69 10.38
C GLY A 75 6.94 -2.82 10.17
N VAL A 76 7.51 -1.82 9.51
CA VAL A 76 8.94 -1.72 9.22
C VAL A 76 9.48 -0.36 9.66
N ALA A 77 10.77 -0.31 10.02
CA ALA A 77 11.47 0.91 10.38
C ALA A 77 12.90 0.93 9.82
N ILE A 78 13.35 2.11 9.37
CA ILE A 78 14.74 2.40 9.03
C ILE A 78 15.27 3.34 10.12
N LEU A 79 16.32 2.92 10.81
CA LEU A 79 17.04 3.74 11.78
C LEU A 79 18.40 4.11 11.18
N ILE A 80 18.78 5.39 11.29
CA ILE A 80 20.08 5.91 10.81
C ILE A 80 20.78 6.60 11.99
N SER A 81 21.96 6.12 12.35
CA SER A 81 22.74 6.65 13.47
C SER A 81 23.12 8.12 13.24
N TYR A 82 23.12 8.92 14.31
CA TYR A 82 23.59 10.31 14.27
C TYR A 82 25.08 10.45 13.92
N ASP A 83 25.86 9.38 14.03
CA ASP A 83 27.26 9.34 13.63
C ASP A 83 27.45 9.27 12.10
N VAL A 84 26.36 9.09 11.34
CA VAL A 84 26.38 9.02 9.88
C VAL A 84 26.06 10.40 9.32
N PRO A 85 26.93 11.00 8.48
CA PRO A 85 26.59 12.16 7.69
C PRO A 85 25.40 11.84 6.78
N PHE A 86 24.23 12.34 7.15
CA PHE A 86 22.93 11.98 6.61
C PHE A 86 22.17 13.23 6.17
N GLU A 87 21.63 13.20 4.96
CA GLU A 87 20.67 14.20 4.47
C GLU A 87 19.38 13.49 4.05
N TYR A 88 18.28 13.84 4.70
CA TYR A 88 16.95 13.38 4.31
C TYR A 88 16.49 14.08 3.01
N ILE A 89 15.91 13.32 2.07
CA ILE A 89 15.29 13.89 0.87
C ILE A 89 13.77 13.68 0.91
N CYS A 90 13.32 12.43 0.84
CA CYS A 90 11.91 12.04 0.95
C CYS A 90 11.79 10.55 1.25
N HIS A 91 10.59 10.08 1.61
CA HIS A 91 10.32 8.66 1.77
C HIS A 91 8.89 8.30 1.35
N ASP A 92 8.68 7.02 1.05
CA ASP A 92 7.36 6.45 0.75
C ASP A 92 7.09 5.25 1.66
N GLU A 93 5.84 5.14 2.12
CA GLU A 93 5.39 4.15 3.09
C GLU A 93 4.33 3.24 2.45
N ASP A 94 4.49 1.91 2.58
CA ASP A 94 3.43 0.99 2.18
C ASP A 94 2.25 1.08 3.14
N CYS A 95 1.04 1.22 2.57
CA CYS A 95 -0.20 1.29 3.35
C CYS A 95 -0.49 0.00 4.16
N SER A 96 0.12 -1.13 3.79
CA SER A 96 0.03 -2.40 4.52
C SER A 96 1.10 -2.57 5.61
N GLY A 97 2.03 -1.62 5.75
CA GLY A 97 3.19 -1.76 6.63
C GLY A 97 4.19 -2.81 6.16
N GLY A 98 4.20 -3.14 4.86
CA GLY A 98 5.06 -4.16 4.25
C GLY A 98 6.39 -3.63 3.74
N TYR A 99 6.54 -2.33 3.51
CA TYR A 99 7.84 -1.73 3.19
C TYR A 99 7.89 -0.23 3.53
N ILE A 100 9.10 0.29 3.58
CA ILE A 100 9.41 1.72 3.54
C ILE A 100 10.58 1.94 2.59
N VAL A 101 10.48 2.97 1.74
CA VAL A 101 11.53 3.40 0.80
C VAL A 101 11.99 4.78 1.24
N LEU A 102 13.28 4.95 1.53
CA LEU A 102 13.88 6.21 1.94
C LEU A 102 14.91 6.65 0.90
N PHE A 103 14.71 7.84 0.35
CA PHE A 103 15.68 8.55 -0.48
C PHE A 103 16.46 9.50 0.42
N CYS A 104 17.78 9.34 0.44
CA CYS A 104 18.65 10.14 1.29
C CYS A 104 20.05 10.28 0.70
N ARG A 105 20.88 11.13 1.31
CA ARG A 105 22.32 11.09 1.10
C ARG A 105 23.02 10.54 2.32
N LEU A 106 23.93 9.59 2.08
CA LEU A 106 24.86 9.08 3.08
C LEU A 106 26.27 9.47 2.63
N TYR A 107 27.00 10.22 3.45
CA TYR A 107 28.31 10.78 3.07
C TYR A 107 28.27 11.57 1.74
N GLY A 108 27.14 12.21 1.44
CA GLY A 108 26.92 13.01 0.23
C GLY A 108 26.59 12.21 -1.04
N GLU A 109 26.63 10.88 -1.00
CA GLU A 109 26.19 10.03 -2.12
C GLU A 109 24.69 9.73 -1.99
N LEU A 110 23.97 9.73 -3.11
CA LEU A 110 22.54 9.41 -3.15
C LEU A 110 22.30 7.90 -2.92
N TYR A 111 21.43 7.58 -1.97
CA TYR A 111 20.99 6.22 -1.65
C TYR A 111 19.47 6.11 -1.77
N THR A 112 19.03 4.95 -2.26
CA THR A 112 17.65 4.46 -2.09
C THR A 112 17.69 3.29 -1.12
N LEU A 113 17.24 3.52 0.11
CA LEU A 113 17.21 2.51 1.18
C LEU A 113 15.82 1.90 1.26
N VAL A 114 15.74 0.57 1.20
CA VAL A 114 14.46 -0.13 1.18
C VAL A 114 14.43 -1.20 2.26
N ASN A 115 13.54 -1.04 3.23
CA ASN A 115 13.25 -2.06 4.23
C ASN A 115 11.94 -2.78 3.89
N VAL A 116 11.98 -4.11 3.80
CA VAL A 116 10.85 -4.95 3.38
C VAL A 116 10.47 -5.98 4.45
N TYR A 117 9.17 -6.17 4.62
CA TYR A 117 8.56 -7.31 5.28
C TYR A 117 7.49 -7.95 4.38
N ASN A 118 7.85 -9.04 3.71
CA ASN A 118 6.97 -9.72 2.74
C ASN A 118 6.03 -10.71 3.44
N HIS A 119 4.98 -10.20 4.08
CA HIS A 119 4.04 -11.01 4.84
C HIS A 119 3.19 -11.94 3.94
N LYS A 120 3.03 -13.22 4.31
CA LYS A 120 2.28 -14.25 3.55
C LYS A 120 0.83 -13.89 3.18
N ALA A 121 0.17 -13.07 4.00
CA ALA A 121 -1.21 -12.63 3.76
C ALA A 121 -1.34 -11.55 2.66
N ASP A 122 -0.27 -10.83 2.32
CA ASP A 122 -0.27 -9.87 1.22
C ASP A 122 0.80 -10.25 0.19
N LYS A 123 0.37 -11.02 -0.82
CA LYS A 123 1.27 -11.49 -1.89
C LYS A 123 1.67 -10.38 -2.87
N ASN A 124 1.09 -9.19 -2.76
CA ASN A 124 1.30 -8.10 -3.70
C ASN A 124 2.34 -7.08 -3.21
N VAL A 125 2.88 -7.20 -1.98
CA VAL A 125 3.87 -6.26 -1.41
C VAL A 125 5.06 -6.09 -2.36
N LEU A 126 5.70 -7.19 -2.76
CA LEU A 126 6.86 -7.14 -3.66
C LEU A 126 6.49 -6.66 -5.06
N ALA A 127 5.31 -6.99 -5.59
CA ALA A 127 4.87 -6.51 -6.89
C ALA A 127 4.69 -4.98 -6.89
N ARG A 128 4.00 -4.43 -5.88
CA ARG A 128 3.84 -2.97 -5.71
C ARG A 128 5.19 -2.27 -5.55
N LEU A 129 6.06 -2.84 -4.72
CA LEU A 129 7.40 -2.29 -4.48
C LEU A 129 8.26 -2.32 -5.75
N LYS A 130 8.24 -3.42 -6.50
CA LYS A 130 8.92 -3.55 -7.79
C LYS A 130 8.50 -2.44 -8.75
N ASP A 131 7.19 -2.28 -8.95
CA ASP A 131 6.65 -1.31 -9.91
C ASP A 131 6.96 0.13 -9.51
N TYR A 132 7.04 0.41 -8.20
CA TYR A 132 7.48 1.68 -7.68
C TYR A 132 8.98 1.91 -7.92
N LEU A 133 9.84 0.97 -7.48
CA LEU A 133 11.30 1.11 -7.58
C LEU A 133 11.79 1.18 -9.03
N ARG A 134 11.14 0.51 -9.98
CA ARG A 134 11.49 0.61 -11.41
C ARG A 134 11.43 2.03 -11.95
N GLU A 135 10.57 2.87 -11.39
CA GLU A 135 10.40 4.28 -11.81
C GLU A 135 11.17 5.26 -10.92
N THR A 136 11.39 4.91 -9.65
CA THR A 136 11.85 5.87 -8.63
C THR A 136 13.24 5.60 -8.08
N ALA A 137 13.76 4.36 -8.14
CA ALA A 137 15.05 4.03 -7.53
C ALA A 137 16.19 4.78 -8.26
N GLU A 138 16.96 5.52 -7.48
CA GLU A 138 18.13 6.28 -7.96
C GLU A 138 19.28 6.22 -6.96
N GLY A 139 20.50 6.38 -7.46
CA GLY A 139 21.72 6.23 -6.67
C GLY A 139 21.96 4.78 -6.24
N VAL A 140 22.57 4.59 -5.08
CA VAL A 140 22.88 3.26 -4.55
C VAL A 140 21.62 2.63 -3.94
N LEU A 141 21.08 1.62 -4.61
CA LEU A 141 19.94 0.85 -4.13
C LEU A 141 20.39 -0.24 -3.16
N VAL A 142 19.90 -0.18 -1.92
CA VAL A 142 20.10 -1.21 -0.89
C VAL A 142 18.73 -1.68 -0.42
N VAL A 143 18.35 -2.90 -0.79
CA VAL A 143 17.11 -3.53 -0.36
C VAL A 143 17.42 -4.58 0.69
N GLY A 144 16.83 -4.50 1.87
CA GLY A 144 17.01 -5.50 2.90
C GLY A 144 15.72 -5.75 3.68
N GLY A 145 15.64 -6.91 4.31
CA GLY A 145 14.47 -7.25 5.10
C GLY A 145 14.22 -8.74 5.22
N ASP A 146 13.01 -9.07 5.68
CA ASP A 146 12.49 -10.43 5.75
C ASP A 146 11.54 -10.68 4.58
N PHE A 147 11.96 -11.57 3.68
CA PHE A 147 11.21 -11.90 2.47
C PHE A 147 10.26 -13.08 2.68
N ASN A 148 10.28 -13.69 3.86
CA ASN A 148 9.41 -14.79 4.30
C ASN A 148 9.43 -16.01 3.36
N THR A 149 10.50 -16.11 2.57
CA THR A 149 10.77 -17.19 1.61
C THR A 149 12.26 -17.32 1.38
N VAL A 150 12.67 -18.39 0.72
CA VAL A 150 14.07 -18.70 0.41
C VAL A 150 14.28 -18.58 -1.11
N LEU A 151 15.47 -18.21 -1.54
CA LEU A 151 15.82 -18.16 -2.98
C LEU A 151 16.18 -19.55 -3.49
N ASP A 152 17.07 -20.25 -2.79
CA ASP A 152 17.46 -21.61 -3.15
C ASP A 152 17.18 -22.57 -1.98
N PRO A 153 16.10 -23.37 -2.03
CA PRO A 153 15.78 -24.35 -0.99
C PRO A 153 16.90 -25.35 -0.67
N SER A 154 17.83 -25.60 -1.59
CA SER A 154 18.93 -26.56 -1.40
C SER A 154 19.99 -26.01 -0.44
N PHE A 155 20.26 -24.71 -0.48
CA PHE A 155 21.27 -24.04 0.37
C PHE A 155 20.63 -23.29 1.54
N ASP A 156 19.43 -22.76 1.34
CA ASP A 156 18.79 -21.80 2.25
C ASP A 156 17.76 -22.46 3.18
N ARG A 157 17.57 -23.77 3.11
CA ARG A 157 16.66 -24.50 4.00
C ARG A 157 17.24 -25.82 4.47
N LEU A 158 17.11 -26.07 5.77
CA LEU A 158 17.19 -27.40 6.36
C LEU A 158 15.83 -27.71 6.98
N SER A 159 15.16 -28.77 6.51
CA SER A 159 13.89 -29.23 7.09
C SER A 159 13.93 -30.72 7.40
N SER A 160 13.35 -31.12 8.54
CA SER A 160 13.22 -32.53 8.94
C SER A 160 12.13 -33.29 8.16
N ALA A 161 11.26 -32.60 7.42
CA ALA A 161 10.18 -33.21 6.65
C ALA A 161 10.52 -33.25 5.14
N VAL A 162 10.37 -34.44 4.55
CA VAL A 162 10.48 -34.71 3.11
C VAL A 162 9.44 -33.85 2.37
N LEU A 163 9.92 -32.98 1.47
CA LEU A 163 9.13 -32.20 0.49
C LEU A 163 8.15 -31.17 1.09
N THR A 164 8.67 -30.05 1.58
CA THR A 164 7.84 -28.86 1.77
C THR A 164 7.46 -28.26 0.42
N LYS A 165 6.16 -28.08 0.15
CA LYS A 165 5.64 -27.36 -1.02
C LYS A 165 6.41 -26.05 -1.20
N GLN A 166 6.87 -25.78 -2.43
CA GLN A 166 7.51 -24.51 -2.75
C GLN A 166 6.55 -23.35 -2.45
N SER A 167 7.06 -22.32 -1.76
CA SER A 167 6.25 -21.14 -1.43
C SER A 167 5.94 -20.38 -2.71
N SER A 168 4.67 -20.01 -2.93
CA SER A 168 4.32 -19.10 -4.04
C SER A 168 5.02 -17.75 -3.96
N LEU A 169 5.53 -17.37 -2.77
CA LEU A 169 6.30 -16.14 -2.59
C LEU A 169 7.69 -16.20 -3.25
N ARG A 170 8.25 -17.39 -3.48
CA ARG A 170 9.58 -17.54 -4.09
C ARG A 170 9.60 -17.00 -5.51
N ALA A 171 8.64 -17.41 -6.35
CA ALA A 171 8.54 -16.92 -7.72
C ALA A 171 8.34 -15.39 -7.79
N ILE A 172 7.62 -14.82 -6.82
CA ILE A 172 7.44 -13.36 -6.71
C ILE A 172 8.75 -12.67 -6.32
N LEU A 173 9.53 -13.27 -5.42
CA LEU A 173 10.86 -12.77 -5.05
C LEU A 173 11.85 -12.87 -6.23
N GLU A 174 11.83 -13.96 -6.99
CA GLU A 174 12.67 -14.12 -8.19
C GLU A 174 12.31 -13.08 -9.27
N ASP A 175 11.02 -12.84 -9.53
CA ASP A 175 10.58 -11.76 -10.42
C ASP A 175 11.01 -10.37 -9.91
N PHE A 176 10.89 -10.14 -8.61
CA PHE A 176 11.34 -8.89 -7.96
C PHE A 176 12.84 -8.65 -8.16
N THR A 177 13.68 -9.66 -7.92
CA THR A 177 15.13 -9.51 -8.04
C THR A 177 15.57 -9.37 -9.49
N ILE A 178 15.02 -10.18 -10.40
CA ILE A 178 15.33 -10.11 -11.85
C ILE A 178 14.94 -8.76 -12.43
N SER A 179 13.71 -8.29 -12.14
CA SER A 179 13.18 -7.04 -12.71
C SER A 179 13.94 -5.79 -12.28
N LEU A 180 14.62 -5.84 -11.13
CA LEU A 180 15.41 -4.75 -10.59
C LEU A 180 16.93 -4.98 -10.73
N ASN A 181 17.36 -6.02 -11.44
CA ASN A 181 18.76 -6.43 -11.61
C ASN A 181 19.52 -6.56 -10.26
N LEU A 182 18.82 -7.11 -9.26
CA LEU A 182 19.30 -7.27 -7.91
C LEU A 182 20.00 -8.62 -7.71
N ARG A 183 21.09 -8.60 -6.95
CA ARG A 183 21.82 -9.79 -6.52
C ARG A 183 21.89 -9.85 -5.00
N ASP A 184 21.68 -11.05 -4.48
CA ASP A 184 21.80 -11.31 -3.04
C ASP A 184 23.26 -11.19 -2.59
N THR A 185 23.48 -10.36 -1.58
CA THR A 185 24.81 -10.05 -1.04
C THR A 185 25.42 -11.21 -0.26
N TRP A 186 24.60 -12.08 0.34
CA TRP A 186 25.08 -13.27 1.02
C TRP A 186 25.64 -14.28 0.03
N SER A 187 24.82 -14.76 -0.92
CA SER A 187 25.26 -15.74 -1.92
C SER A 187 26.39 -15.23 -2.83
N TYR A 188 26.53 -13.92 -2.99
CA TYR A 188 27.68 -13.33 -3.68
C TYR A 188 29.02 -13.60 -2.97
N LEU A 189 29.05 -13.54 -1.64
CA LEU A 189 30.26 -13.78 -0.84
C LEU A 189 30.41 -15.25 -0.41
N HIS A 190 29.29 -15.95 -0.26
CA HIS A 190 29.19 -17.28 0.35
C HIS A 190 28.43 -18.20 -0.60
N SER A 191 29.08 -18.63 -1.68
CA SER A 191 28.41 -19.33 -2.78
C SER A 191 27.90 -20.74 -2.43
N VAL A 192 28.41 -21.34 -1.35
CA VAL A 192 28.09 -22.71 -0.93
C VAL A 192 27.74 -22.84 0.55
N ASP A 193 27.96 -21.79 1.36
CA ASP A 193 27.78 -21.87 2.81
C ASP A 193 26.32 -21.70 3.20
N GLY A 194 25.85 -22.57 4.10
CA GLY A 194 24.57 -22.41 4.76
C GLY A 194 24.55 -21.16 5.65
N GLY A 195 23.50 -20.36 5.56
CA GLY A 195 23.38 -19.07 6.25
C GLY A 195 22.00 -18.85 6.86
N PHE A 196 21.56 -19.69 7.79
CA PHE A 196 20.18 -19.61 8.31
C PHE A 196 20.00 -18.41 9.24
N THR A 197 19.02 -17.58 8.93
CA THR A 197 18.63 -16.41 9.72
C THR A 197 17.50 -16.72 10.66
N ARG A 198 16.64 -17.70 10.37
CA ARG A 198 15.52 -18.09 11.22
C ARG A 198 15.59 -19.56 11.62
N ARG A 199 15.25 -19.85 12.87
CA ARG A 199 15.03 -21.21 13.37
C ARG A 199 13.63 -21.35 13.94
N GLN A 200 12.88 -22.35 13.48
CA GLN A 200 11.58 -22.72 14.02
C GLN A 200 11.54 -24.24 14.22
N ASN A 201 11.51 -24.69 15.48
CA ASN A 201 11.70 -26.09 15.85
C ASN A 201 13.00 -26.62 15.20
N GLU A 202 12.94 -27.78 14.54
CA GLU A 202 14.07 -28.37 13.80
C GLU A 202 14.29 -27.75 12.40
N SER A 203 13.42 -26.85 11.95
CA SER A 203 13.53 -26.23 10.62
C SER A 203 14.35 -24.94 10.67
N HIS A 204 15.30 -24.82 9.76
CA HIS A 204 16.18 -23.67 9.61
C HIS A 204 16.00 -23.08 8.22
N SER A 205 15.94 -21.76 8.11
CA SER A 205 15.79 -21.09 6.82
C SER A 205 16.49 -19.73 6.79
N ARG A 206 17.01 -19.35 5.62
CA ARG A 206 17.50 -18.00 5.34
C ARG A 206 16.37 -17.17 4.72
N LEU A 207 15.67 -16.41 5.56
CA LEU A 207 14.53 -15.58 5.15
C LEU A 207 14.89 -14.09 5.07
N ASP A 208 15.92 -13.70 5.83
CA ASP A 208 16.39 -12.32 5.92
C ASP A 208 17.56 -12.14 4.95
N MET A 209 17.47 -11.13 4.08
CA MET A 209 18.39 -10.96 2.97
C MET A 209 18.72 -9.48 2.75
N PHE A 210 19.87 -9.22 2.12
CA PHE A 210 20.21 -7.95 1.52
C PHE A 210 20.50 -8.13 0.05
N PHE A 211 19.94 -7.24 -0.76
CA PHE A 211 20.10 -7.16 -2.20
C PHE A 211 20.68 -5.80 -2.60
N MET A 212 21.53 -5.82 -3.62
CA MET A 212 22.03 -4.63 -4.30
C MET A 212 22.04 -4.87 -5.80
N CYS A 213 22.06 -3.80 -6.59
CA CYS A 213 22.21 -3.91 -8.04
C CYS A 213 23.54 -4.60 -8.40
N ASN A 214 23.52 -5.40 -9.47
CA ASN A 214 24.68 -6.19 -9.92
C ASN A 214 25.95 -5.33 -10.13
N ASP A 215 25.81 -4.12 -10.64
CA ASP A 215 26.89 -3.15 -10.87
C ASP A 215 27.48 -2.57 -9.58
N ALA A 216 26.71 -2.56 -8.49
CA ALA A 216 27.13 -2.06 -7.18
C ALA A 216 27.77 -3.14 -6.29
N MET A 217 27.79 -4.41 -6.71
CA MET A 217 28.27 -5.54 -5.90
C MET A 217 29.74 -5.43 -5.48
N GLY A 218 30.59 -4.75 -6.25
CA GLY A 218 31.99 -4.49 -5.90
C GLY A 218 32.19 -3.64 -4.62
N ARG A 219 31.11 -3.03 -4.11
CA ARG A 219 31.09 -2.28 -2.85
C ARG A 219 30.94 -3.19 -1.63
N VAL A 220 30.41 -4.40 -1.81
CA VAL A 220 30.18 -5.35 -0.71
C VAL A 220 31.51 -5.82 -0.13
N CYS A 221 31.74 -5.54 1.15
CA CYS A 221 32.97 -5.93 1.87
C CYS A 221 32.79 -7.23 2.64
N SER A 222 31.66 -7.39 3.31
CA SER A 222 31.34 -8.58 4.09
C SER A 222 29.84 -8.69 4.33
N SER A 223 29.36 -9.92 4.53
CA SER A 223 27.98 -10.23 4.92
C SER A 223 28.03 -11.31 6.00
N LYS A 224 27.45 -11.06 7.17
CA LYS A 224 27.59 -11.93 8.37
C LYS A 224 26.28 -12.05 9.12
N ILE A 225 25.93 -13.27 9.50
CA ILE A 225 24.78 -13.55 10.39
C ILE A 225 25.29 -13.59 11.82
N GLN A 226 24.61 -12.89 12.71
CA GLN A 226 25.00 -12.76 14.12
C GLN A 226 24.04 -13.56 15.01
N SER A 227 24.56 -14.16 16.08
CA SER A 227 23.71 -14.76 17.12
C SER A 227 22.94 -13.68 17.87
N ASN A 228 21.76 -14.04 18.38
CA ASN A 228 20.96 -13.17 19.22
C ASN A 228 20.02 -14.00 20.10
N GLU A 229 19.45 -13.35 21.12
CA GLU A 229 18.44 -13.92 22.02
C GLU A 229 17.13 -13.12 22.01
N ILE A 230 17.03 -12.08 21.17
CA ILE A 230 15.91 -11.12 21.15
C ILE A 230 14.75 -11.59 20.27
N SER A 231 15.04 -12.34 19.20
CA SER A 231 14.07 -12.77 18.18
C SER A 231 14.38 -14.19 17.69
N ASP A 232 13.38 -14.87 17.11
CA ASP A 232 13.59 -16.13 16.38
C ASP A 232 14.35 -15.92 15.05
N HIS A 233 14.57 -14.66 14.68
CA HIS A 233 15.43 -14.24 13.58
C HIS A 233 16.76 -13.67 14.07
N LYS A 234 17.83 -14.03 13.38
CA LYS A 234 19.21 -13.58 13.55
C LYS A 234 19.46 -12.32 12.74
N PRO A 235 20.10 -11.28 13.31
CA PRO A 235 20.47 -10.11 12.54
C PRO A 235 21.48 -10.47 11.45
N LEU A 236 21.22 -9.99 10.24
CA LEU A 236 22.14 -10.06 9.11
C LEU A 236 22.85 -8.71 8.98
N VAL A 237 24.18 -8.73 8.97
CA VAL A 237 25.04 -7.55 8.93
C VAL A 237 25.75 -7.48 7.58
N LEU A 238 25.59 -6.37 6.87
CA LEU A 238 26.23 -6.07 5.60
C LEU A 238 27.20 -4.89 5.77
N GLU A 239 28.44 -5.04 5.32
CA GLU A 239 29.39 -3.94 5.24
C GLU A 239 29.62 -3.50 3.80
N LEU A 240 29.45 -2.20 3.54
CA LEU A 240 29.68 -1.58 2.23
C LEU A 240 30.84 -0.59 2.29
N LYS A 241 31.64 -0.52 1.22
CA LYS A 241 32.61 0.56 1.03
C LYS A 241 31.88 1.89 0.88
N VAL A 242 32.30 2.90 1.65
CA VAL A 242 31.87 4.28 1.43
C VAL A 242 32.58 4.81 0.19
N GLN A 243 31.82 5.36 -0.76
CA GLN A 243 32.37 6.18 -1.83
C GLN A 243 32.06 7.63 -1.52
N GLN A 244 33.04 8.52 -1.74
CA GLN A 244 32.84 9.95 -1.56
C GLN A 244 32.35 10.58 -2.88
N GLN A 245 31.36 11.48 -2.74
CA GLN A 245 30.85 12.45 -3.70
C GLN A 245 30.56 11.97 -5.13
N THR A 246 29.26 11.84 -5.44
CA THR A 246 28.71 11.80 -6.79
C THR A 246 27.78 13.01 -7.03
N GLY A 247 28.33 14.23 -6.91
CA GLY A 247 27.61 15.47 -7.21
C GLY A 247 26.33 15.74 -6.41
N ASN A 248 25.77 16.94 -6.54
CA ASN A 248 24.48 17.30 -5.93
C ASN A 248 23.31 16.87 -6.82
N ILE A 249 23.19 15.57 -7.11
CA ILE A 249 22.07 15.03 -7.90
C ILE A 249 20.84 14.91 -7.00
N ILE A 250 19.73 15.54 -7.38
CA ILE A 250 18.43 15.39 -6.73
C ILE A 250 17.72 14.22 -7.42
N PRO A 251 17.18 13.23 -6.69
CA PRO A 251 16.45 12.15 -7.32
C PRO A 251 15.18 12.68 -7.99
N LYS A 252 14.75 12.07 -9.09
CA LYS A 252 13.57 12.53 -9.87
C LYS A 252 12.34 12.71 -9.00
N VAL A 253 12.10 11.78 -8.08
CA VAL A 253 10.99 11.80 -7.13
C VAL A 253 10.91 13.11 -6.32
N ALA A 254 12.04 13.80 -6.11
CA ALA A 254 12.13 15.03 -5.34
C ALA A 254 12.38 16.30 -6.17
N LEU A 255 12.45 16.20 -7.51
CA LEU A 255 12.76 17.35 -8.37
C LEU A 255 11.76 18.49 -8.21
N PHE A 256 10.46 18.18 -8.13
CA PHE A 256 9.39 19.18 -7.99
C PHE A 256 9.13 19.59 -6.53
N LEU A 257 9.79 18.97 -5.54
CA LEU A 257 9.64 19.35 -4.14
C LEU A 257 10.27 20.69 -3.80
N ARG A 258 11.28 21.14 -4.56
CA ARG A 258 11.99 22.40 -4.30
C ARG A 258 11.11 23.64 -4.36
N GLU A 259 9.99 23.57 -5.08
CA GLU A 259 9.01 24.66 -5.20
C GLU A 259 8.06 24.75 -3.99
N THR A 260 8.08 23.77 -3.08
CA THR A 260 7.16 23.66 -1.94
C THR A 260 7.90 23.30 -0.64
N ARG A 261 8.78 24.19 -0.14
CA ARG A 261 9.40 23.99 1.19
C ARG A 261 8.41 24.34 2.29
N VAL A 262 7.73 23.33 2.81
CA VAL A 262 7.08 23.40 4.12
C VAL A 262 7.65 22.24 4.94
N ASP A 263 8.31 22.57 6.04
CA ASP A 263 8.70 21.61 7.08
C ASP A 263 7.42 21.16 7.78
N GLU A 264 6.79 20.12 7.23
CA GLU A 264 5.60 19.53 7.85
C GLU A 264 6.03 18.39 8.79
N GLU A 265 5.53 18.43 10.03
CA GLU A 265 5.62 17.30 10.95
C GLU A 265 5.07 16.02 10.29
N PRO A 266 5.63 14.84 10.61
CA PRO A 266 5.18 13.58 10.03
C PRO A 266 3.68 13.35 10.29
N ASP A 267 2.88 13.40 9.24
CA ASP A 267 1.45 13.10 9.34
C ASP A 267 1.24 11.58 9.50
N ARG A 268 0.83 11.13 10.69
CA ARG A 268 0.60 9.72 11.03
C ARG A 268 -0.86 9.27 10.89
N ARG A 269 -1.72 10.07 10.25
CA ARG A 269 -3.15 9.74 10.09
C ARG A 269 -3.36 8.58 9.11
N SER A 270 -4.47 7.87 9.31
CA SER A 270 -4.94 6.85 8.37
C SER A 270 -5.44 7.48 7.06
N GLY A 271 -5.39 6.74 5.95
CA GLY A 271 -6.02 7.13 4.70
C GLY A 271 -5.15 7.94 3.75
N LYS A 272 -3.92 8.29 4.16
CA LYS A 272 -2.89 8.84 3.27
C LYS A 272 -2.71 7.97 2.03
N ILE A 273 -2.40 8.59 0.90
CA ILE A 273 -1.94 7.88 -0.30
C ILE A 273 -0.42 7.84 -0.34
N ASN A 274 0.13 6.85 -1.04
CA ASN A 274 1.56 6.71 -1.26
C ASN A 274 1.93 6.83 -2.74
N GLY A 275 3.24 6.97 -3.01
CA GLY A 275 3.79 7.13 -4.34
C GLY A 275 3.50 5.93 -5.25
N ALA A 276 3.49 4.71 -4.70
CA ALA A 276 3.14 3.51 -5.47
C ALA A 276 1.70 3.52 -5.98
N GLU A 277 0.73 3.94 -5.16
CA GLU A 277 -0.67 4.11 -5.56
C GLU A 277 -0.82 5.20 -6.63
N ILE A 278 -0.08 6.30 -6.50
CA ILE A 278 -0.08 7.40 -7.48
C ILE A 278 0.48 6.92 -8.83
N LEU A 279 1.65 6.27 -8.84
CA LEU A 279 2.22 5.74 -10.08
C LEU A 279 1.30 4.72 -10.75
N SER A 280 0.73 3.80 -9.97
CA SER A 280 -0.22 2.81 -10.48
C SER A 280 -1.41 3.48 -11.15
N SER A 281 -1.93 4.56 -10.57
CA SER A 281 -3.07 5.29 -11.11
C SER A 281 -2.72 6.18 -12.31
N ILE A 282 -1.53 6.78 -12.36
CA ILE A 282 -1.07 7.50 -13.56
C ILE A 282 -0.90 6.53 -14.73
N LYS A 283 -0.32 5.35 -14.49
CA LYS A 283 -0.13 4.32 -15.50
C LYS A 283 -1.44 3.71 -16.02
N SER A 284 -2.52 3.75 -15.25
CA SER A 284 -3.85 3.29 -15.70
C SER A 284 -4.65 4.33 -16.49
N LEU A 285 -4.13 5.56 -16.68
CA LEU A 285 -4.79 6.58 -17.49
C LEU A 285 -4.78 6.20 -18.98
N ILE A 286 -5.97 6.09 -19.58
CA ILE A 286 -6.20 5.76 -20.99
C ILE A 286 -6.26 7.06 -21.81
N ASP A 287 -5.95 7.00 -23.10
CA ASP A 287 -5.96 8.17 -24.00
C ASP A 287 -7.35 8.83 -24.13
N SER A 288 -8.44 8.08 -23.91
CA SER A 288 -9.79 8.64 -23.80
C SER A 288 -9.96 9.61 -22.62
N ASN A 289 -9.10 9.51 -21.59
CA ASN A 289 -9.07 10.44 -20.45
C ASN A 289 -8.57 11.84 -20.86
N GLN A 290 -7.90 12.00 -22.01
CA GLN A 290 -7.51 13.31 -22.54
C GLN A 290 -8.75 14.17 -22.84
N ARG A 291 -9.88 13.56 -23.22
CA ARG A 291 -11.16 14.28 -23.45
C ARG A 291 -11.87 14.69 -22.16
N LEU A 292 -11.48 14.11 -21.04
CA LEU A 292 -12.08 14.34 -19.72
C LEU A 292 -11.28 15.36 -18.89
N ALA A 293 -10.09 15.78 -19.32
CA ALA A 293 -9.21 16.63 -18.52
C ALA A 293 -8.68 17.89 -19.23
N THR A 294 -8.44 18.96 -18.47
CA THR A 294 -7.91 20.25 -18.98
C THR A 294 -6.41 20.24 -19.23
N MET A 295 -5.66 19.35 -18.56
CA MET A 295 -4.21 19.20 -18.69
C MET A 295 -3.86 17.94 -19.48
N ASP A 296 -2.74 18.00 -20.20
CA ASP A 296 -2.24 16.91 -21.02
C ASP A 296 -1.92 15.67 -20.16
N VAL A 297 -2.67 14.58 -20.35
CA VAL A 297 -2.40 13.27 -19.72
C VAL A 297 -0.98 12.79 -20.05
N ASP A 298 -0.44 13.19 -21.20
CA ASP A 298 0.92 12.83 -21.61
C ASP A 298 1.97 13.52 -20.73
N TYR A 299 1.68 14.71 -20.19
CA TYR A 299 2.52 15.34 -19.17
C TYR A 299 2.61 14.47 -17.92
N TYR A 300 1.48 13.96 -17.42
CA TYR A 300 1.46 13.10 -16.22
C TYR A 300 2.19 11.79 -16.46
N LYS A 301 1.98 11.15 -17.63
CA LYS A 301 2.70 9.92 -18.00
C LYS A 301 4.22 10.19 -18.09
N LYS A 302 4.63 11.30 -18.71
CA LYS A 302 6.04 11.69 -18.90
C LYS A 302 6.75 12.03 -17.59
N PHE A 303 6.07 12.70 -16.66
CA PHE A 303 6.65 13.18 -15.39
C PHE A 303 6.12 12.40 -14.17
N CYS A 304 5.65 11.17 -14.36
CA CYS A 304 4.95 10.40 -13.34
C CYS A 304 5.74 10.27 -12.03
N CYS A 305 7.05 9.99 -12.13
CA CYS A 305 7.97 9.88 -11.00
C CYS A 305 8.06 11.20 -10.21
N GLN A 306 8.33 12.32 -10.91
CA GLN A 306 8.46 13.66 -10.33
C GLN A 306 7.16 14.15 -9.68
N LEU A 307 6.01 13.72 -10.21
CA LEU A 307 4.70 14.11 -9.71
C LEU A 307 4.26 13.36 -8.46
N THR A 308 4.84 12.19 -8.16
CA THR A 308 4.41 11.36 -7.02
C THR A 308 4.42 12.13 -5.70
N GLU A 309 5.51 12.80 -5.33
CA GLU A 309 5.60 13.54 -4.06
C GLU A 309 4.68 14.75 -4.02
N THR A 310 4.56 15.47 -5.15
CA THR A 310 3.68 16.64 -5.28
C THR A 310 2.22 16.23 -5.08
N LEU A 311 1.77 15.18 -5.78
CA LEU A 311 0.41 14.66 -5.67
C LEU A 311 0.13 14.05 -4.29
N LYS A 312 1.12 13.37 -3.70
CA LYS A 312 1.05 12.83 -2.34
C LYS A 312 0.81 13.94 -1.33
N ARG A 313 1.60 15.02 -1.39
CA ARG A 313 1.43 16.21 -0.54
C ARG A 313 0.07 16.86 -0.74
N LYS A 314 -0.32 17.09 -2.01
CA LYS A 314 -1.61 17.69 -2.36
C LYS A 314 -2.78 16.91 -1.78
N TYR A 315 -2.82 15.60 -1.97
CA TYR A 315 -3.87 14.74 -1.42
C TYR A 315 -3.86 14.72 0.11
N ASN A 316 -2.70 14.52 0.73
CA ASN A 316 -2.62 14.40 2.18
C ASN A 316 -2.96 15.72 2.89
N LEU A 317 -2.65 16.88 2.27
CA LEU A 317 -3.07 18.20 2.73
C LEU A 317 -4.59 18.39 2.62
N MET A 318 -5.20 17.98 1.49
CA MET A 318 -6.66 17.99 1.35
C MET A 318 -7.33 17.11 2.43
N LEU A 319 -6.77 15.92 2.67
CA LEU A 319 -7.22 15.02 3.73
C LEU A 319 -7.04 15.64 5.13
N LYS A 320 -6.01 16.47 5.33
CA LYS A 320 -5.74 17.20 6.60
C LYS A 320 -6.77 18.27 6.86
N ASN A 321 -6.98 19.12 5.88
CA ASN A 321 -7.77 20.33 6.05
C ASN A 321 -9.26 20.09 5.79
N LYS A 322 -9.64 18.93 5.21
CA LYS A 322 -11.00 18.64 4.72
C LYS A 322 -11.50 19.74 3.77
N GLN A 323 -10.59 20.30 2.99
CA GLN A 323 -10.84 21.41 2.06
C GLN A 323 -10.23 21.10 0.70
N VAL A 324 -10.85 21.66 -0.34
CA VAL A 324 -10.43 21.52 -1.74
C VAL A 324 -10.17 22.90 -2.33
N PRO A 325 -9.09 23.09 -3.08
CA PRO A 325 -8.93 24.29 -3.89
C PRO A 325 -10.09 24.44 -4.90
N GLU A 326 -10.66 25.64 -5.04
CA GLU A 326 -11.79 25.91 -5.95
C GLU A 326 -11.52 25.48 -7.42
N ALA A 327 -10.25 25.41 -7.81
CA ALA A 327 -9.78 24.99 -9.14
C ALA A 327 -10.01 23.50 -9.50
N TYR A 328 -10.60 22.70 -8.60
CA TYR A 328 -10.87 21.26 -8.83
C TYR A 328 -12.14 20.99 -9.65
N TYR A 329 -13.04 21.98 -9.75
CA TYR A 329 -14.32 21.86 -10.44
C TYR A 329 -14.56 23.08 -11.35
N SER A 330 -14.03 23.04 -12.57
CA SER A 330 -14.45 23.98 -13.63
C SER A 330 -15.42 23.26 -14.57
N GLY A 331 -16.71 23.29 -14.22
CA GLY A 331 -17.78 22.73 -15.06
C GLY A 331 -17.68 21.22 -15.32
N ASP A 332 -17.58 20.83 -16.59
CA ASP A 332 -17.59 19.44 -17.05
C ASP A 332 -16.19 18.81 -17.22
N ILE A 333 -15.11 19.57 -16.99
CA ILE A 333 -13.73 19.11 -17.23
C ILE A 333 -13.03 18.78 -15.90
N PHE A 334 -12.39 17.61 -15.82
CA PHE A 334 -11.65 17.15 -14.65
C PHE A 334 -10.21 17.69 -14.62
N ASN A 335 -9.72 18.02 -13.44
CA ASN A 335 -8.28 18.05 -13.22
C ASN A 335 -7.76 16.60 -13.22
N VAL A 336 -6.62 16.32 -13.88
CA VAL A 336 -6.01 14.96 -13.91
C VAL A 336 -5.73 14.45 -12.49
N ASP A 337 -5.42 15.34 -11.55
CA ASP A 337 -5.27 15.03 -10.13
C ASP A 337 -6.53 14.35 -9.57
N CYS A 338 -7.72 14.86 -9.91
CA CYS A 338 -8.99 14.29 -9.47
C CYS A 338 -9.18 12.88 -10.01
N LEU A 339 -8.82 12.64 -11.27
CA LEU A 339 -8.91 11.31 -11.87
C LEU A 339 -7.97 10.32 -11.17
N ILE A 340 -6.73 10.74 -10.90
CA ILE A 340 -5.76 9.93 -10.15
C ILE A 340 -6.27 9.60 -8.76
N PHE A 341 -6.75 10.58 -8.00
CA PHE A 341 -7.28 10.37 -6.65
C PHE A 341 -8.55 9.51 -6.65
N SER A 342 -9.44 9.72 -7.63
CA SER A 342 -10.65 8.92 -7.81
C SER A 342 -10.32 7.46 -8.12
N GLU A 343 -9.35 7.22 -9.00
CA GLU A 343 -8.86 5.88 -9.34
C GLU A 343 -8.28 5.16 -8.11
N ILE A 344 -7.46 5.86 -7.32
CA ILE A 344 -6.92 5.30 -6.06
C ILE A 344 -8.08 4.89 -5.15
N LEU A 345 -9.00 5.81 -4.86
CA LEU A 345 -10.14 5.54 -3.97
C LEU A 345 -11.06 4.44 -4.50
N ALA A 346 -11.26 4.36 -5.81
CA ALA A 346 -12.03 3.29 -6.46
C ALA A 346 -11.39 1.91 -6.21
N LYS A 347 -10.06 1.81 -6.39
CA LYS A 347 -9.30 0.58 -6.09
C LYS A 347 -9.45 0.20 -4.61
N ARG A 348 -9.29 1.17 -3.70
CA ARG A 348 -9.44 0.96 -2.25
C ARG A 348 -10.84 0.45 -1.88
N LEU A 349 -11.88 1.07 -2.45
CA LEU A 349 -13.27 0.69 -2.18
C LEU A 349 -13.60 -0.70 -2.76
N SER A 350 -13.08 -1.02 -3.95
CA SER A 350 -13.33 -2.31 -4.62
C SER A 350 -12.78 -3.51 -3.86
N VAL A 351 -11.70 -3.35 -3.09
CA VAL A 351 -11.15 -4.39 -2.20
C VAL A 351 -12.15 -4.79 -1.13
N LEU A 352 -13.04 -3.88 -0.71
CA LEU A 352 -14.07 -4.15 0.31
C LEU A 352 -15.32 -4.78 -0.28
N ILE A 353 -15.68 -4.38 -1.49
CA ILE A 353 -16.93 -4.77 -2.13
C ILE A 353 -16.84 -6.19 -2.68
N THR A 354 -15.67 -6.58 -3.20
CA THR A 354 -15.50 -7.87 -3.88
C THR A 354 -15.67 -9.03 -2.89
N PRO A 355 -16.78 -9.78 -2.91
CA PRO A 355 -16.90 -10.98 -2.11
C PRO A 355 -15.90 -11.98 -2.67
N SER A 356 -15.16 -12.66 -1.80
CA SER A 356 -14.45 -13.89 -2.18
C SER A 356 -15.53 -14.85 -2.69
N LEU A 357 -15.70 -14.96 -4.02
CA LEU A 357 -16.63 -15.85 -4.75
C LEU A 357 -17.32 -16.87 -3.84
N LYS A 358 -18.36 -16.44 -3.09
CA LYS A 358 -19.04 -17.33 -2.16
C LYS A 358 -20.08 -18.08 -2.97
N ARG A 359 -19.56 -19.18 -3.55
CA ARG A 359 -20.23 -20.44 -3.89
C ARG A 359 -21.66 -20.29 -4.38
N GLU A 360 -21.79 -20.53 -5.68
CA GLU A 360 -22.99 -21.05 -6.35
C GLU A 360 -23.73 -22.06 -5.45
N LYS A 361 -24.79 -21.60 -4.78
CA LYS A 361 -25.87 -22.49 -4.40
C LYS A 361 -26.94 -22.33 -5.47
N LYS A 362 -27.17 -23.37 -6.28
CA LYS A 362 -28.32 -23.43 -7.21
C LYS A 362 -29.55 -22.84 -6.52
N ALA A 363 -30.09 -21.74 -7.07
CA ALA A 363 -31.29 -21.12 -6.54
C ALA A 363 -32.43 -22.16 -6.59
N LYS A 364 -33.23 -22.21 -5.52
CA LYS A 364 -34.40 -23.11 -5.44
C LYS A 364 -35.58 -22.58 -6.27
N PHE A 365 -35.52 -21.32 -6.68
CA PHE A 365 -36.57 -20.56 -7.34
C PHE A 365 -35.99 -19.86 -8.58
N ASP A 366 -36.85 -19.61 -9.56
CA ASP A 366 -36.53 -18.84 -10.76
C ASP A 366 -36.23 -17.37 -10.44
N ILE A 367 -35.74 -16.64 -11.44
CA ILE A 367 -35.46 -15.20 -11.31
C ILE A 367 -36.80 -14.47 -11.21
N LEU A 368 -37.02 -13.79 -10.08
CA LEU A 368 -38.20 -12.96 -9.84
C LEU A 368 -38.05 -11.57 -10.47
N LEU A 369 -36.87 -10.96 -10.28
CA LEU A 369 -36.53 -9.62 -10.77
C LEU A 369 -35.04 -9.57 -11.14
N THR A 370 -34.73 -8.83 -12.21
CA THR A 370 -33.37 -8.40 -12.52
C THR A 370 -33.32 -6.88 -12.47
N MET A 371 -32.55 -6.34 -11.53
CA MET A 371 -32.42 -4.89 -11.35
C MET A 371 -31.09 -4.40 -11.90
N THR A 372 -31.13 -3.30 -12.65
CA THR A 372 -29.94 -2.57 -13.11
C THR A 372 -30.10 -1.08 -12.82
N PHE A 373 -29.04 -0.30 -12.98
CA PHE A 373 -29.14 1.16 -12.90
C PHE A 373 -29.77 1.72 -14.17
N GLU A 374 -30.58 2.78 -14.03
CA GLU A 374 -31.05 3.52 -15.19
C GLU A 374 -29.87 4.06 -16.02
N PRO A 375 -29.95 4.04 -17.36
CA PRO A 375 -28.94 4.65 -18.21
C PRO A 375 -28.77 6.15 -17.93
N GLY A 376 -27.52 6.63 -17.99
CA GLY A 376 -27.17 8.04 -17.82
C GLY A 376 -26.61 8.39 -16.44
N PRO A 377 -26.44 9.69 -16.15
CA PRO A 377 -25.86 10.15 -14.88
C PRO A 377 -26.73 9.74 -13.69
N GLN A 378 -26.10 9.13 -12.69
CA GLN A 378 -26.73 8.77 -11.43
C GLN A 378 -26.48 9.86 -10.38
N GLU A 379 -27.32 9.90 -9.35
CA GLU A 379 -27.12 10.74 -8.18
C GLU A 379 -27.15 9.86 -6.93
N ILE A 380 -26.45 10.28 -5.89
CA ILE A 380 -26.45 9.58 -4.61
C ILE A 380 -26.61 10.57 -3.47
N ARG A 381 -27.45 10.23 -2.50
CA ARG A 381 -27.59 10.97 -1.25
C ARG A 381 -26.34 10.78 -0.40
N TRP A 382 -25.79 11.89 0.06
CA TRP A 382 -24.58 11.91 0.87
C TRP A 382 -24.81 11.20 2.22
N SER A 383 -25.97 11.39 2.85
CA SER A 383 -26.30 10.71 4.11
C SER A 383 -26.27 9.18 3.99
N PHE A 384 -26.82 8.65 2.89
CA PHE A 384 -26.77 7.22 2.56
C PHE A 384 -25.34 6.73 2.40
N LEU A 385 -24.57 7.40 1.52
CA LEU A 385 -23.18 7.01 1.26
C LEU A 385 -22.32 7.09 2.53
N GLU A 386 -22.45 8.17 3.31
CA GLU A 386 -21.72 8.35 4.55
C GLU A 386 -22.05 7.25 5.56
N GLN A 387 -23.32 6.90 5.73
CA GLN A 387 -23.73 5.81 6.62
C GLN A 387 -23.12 4.47 6.18
N THR A 388 -23.13 4.16 4.88
CA THR A 388 -22.50 2.95 4.34
C THR A 388 -20.99 2.93 4.60
N LEU A 389 -20.30 4.04 4.34
CA LEU A 389 -18.86 4.15 4.56
C LEU A 389 -18.49 4.05 6.04
N ARG A 390 -19.31 4.60 6.95
CA ARG A 390 -19.13 4.45 8.40
C ARG A 390 -19.22 2.99 8.84
N ARG A 391 -20.13 2.20 8.26
CA ARG A 391 -20.21 0.75 8.51
C ARG A 391 -18.97 0.03 8.00
N LEU A 392 -18.47 0.41 6.82
CA LEU A 392 -17.24 -0.17 6.26
C LEU A 392 -15.98 0.19 7.06
N LYS A 393 -15.90 1.38 7.66
CA LYS A 393 -14.77 1.78 8.52
C LYS A 393 -14.55 0.85 9.73
N GLN A 394 -15.56 0.07 10.13
CA GLN A 394 -15.43 -0.93 11.19
C GLN A 394 -14.65 -2.18 10.72
N ILE A 395 -14.51 -2.37 9.40
CA ILE A 395 -13.72 -3.44 8.80
C ILE A 395 -12.26 -2.99 8.73
N GLN A 396 -11.36 -3.74 9.36
CA GLN A 396 -9.93 -3.52 9.15
C GLN A 396 -9.57 -3.93 7.72
N SER A 397 -9.12 -2.98 6.91
CA SER A 397 -8.64 -3.22 5.55
C SER A 397 -7.30 -2.55 5.30
N VAL A 398 -6.65 -3.05 4.25
CA VAL A 398 -5.45 -2.47 3.68
C VAL A 398 -5.75 -2.10 2.23
N PRO A 399 -5.57 -0.83 1.82
CA PRO A 399 -5.17 0.33 2.64
C PRO A 399 -6.20 0.78 3.68
N PRO A 400 -5.80 1.60 4.68
CA PRO A 400 -6.69 2.17 5.68
C PRO A 400 -7.81 3.03 5.07
N LEU A 401 -9.01 2.94 5.66
CA LEU A 401 -10.23 3.56 5.14
C LEU A 401 -10.38 5.00 5.65
N ASP A 402 -9.97 5.97 4.85
CA ASP A 402 -10.47 7.33 4.99
C ASP A 402 -11.05 7.86 3.68
N PHE A 403 -12.38 7.84 3.63
CA PHE A 403 -13.18 8.37 2.54
C PHE A 403 -13.77 9.74 2.88
N SER A 404 -13.28 10.43 3.92
CA SER A 404 -13.73 11.80 4.24
C SER A 404 -13.52 12.76 3.08
N ILE A 405 -12.54 12.48 2.21
CA ILE A 405 -12.30 13.24 0.99
C ILE A 405 -13.32 12.97 -0.13
N LEU A 406 -14.24 11.99 0.00
CA LEU A 406 -15.26 11.77 -1.02
C LEU A 406 -16.25 12.93 -1.13
N ASP A 407 -16.56 13.60 -0.02
CA ASP A 407 -17.41 14.81 -0.06
C ASP A 407 -16.78 15.91 -0.93
N CYS A 408 -15.46 15.88 -0.97
CA CYS A 408 -14.60 16.79 -1.70
C CYS A 408 -14.35 16.37 -3.15
N LEU A 409 -14.61 15.11 -3.53
CA LEU A 409 -14.37 14.56 -4.86
C LEU A 409 -15.66 14.36 -5.69
N LEU A 410 -16.80 14.27 -5.03
CA LEU A 410 -18.09 14.13 -5.69
C LEU A 410 -18.79 15.50 -5.85
N PRO A 411 -19.12 15.95 -7.08
CA PRO A 411 -19.79 17.24 -7.29
C PRO A 411 -21.15 17.30 -6.59
N LYS A 412 -21.41 18.40 -5.87
CA LYS A 412 -22.73 18.69 -5.30
C LYS A 412 -23.69 19.11 -6.41
N VAL A 413 -24.90 18.55 -6.41
CA VAL A 413 -25.98 19.01 -7.31
C VAL A 413 -26.45 20.38 -6.81
N GLN A 414 -26.73 21.33 -7.70
CA GLN A 414 -27.20 22.68 -7.33
C GLN A 414 -28.59 22.59 -6.68
N ASN A 415 -28.60 22.40 -5.36
CA ASN A 415 -29.75 22.50 -4.49
C ASN A 415 -29.31 23.06 -3.13
N PHE A 416 -30.23 23.69 -2.39
CA PHE A 416 -29.91 24.34 -1.11
C PHE A 416 -29.47 23.35 -0.02
N SER A 417 -29.78 22.04 -0.16
CA SER A 417 -29.43 21.04 0.86
C SER A 417 -28.01 20.50 0.76
N GLY A 418 -27.39 20.54 -0.42
CA GLY A 418 -26.10 19.89 -0.64
C GLY A 418 -26.14 18.40 -0.29
N GLU A 419 -27.29 17.74 -0.41
CA GLU A 419 -27.49 16.33 -0.04
C GLU A 419 -27.19 15.39 -1.21
N LEU A 420 -27.45 15.82 -2.45
CA LEU A 420 -27.22 14.99 -3.63
C LEU A 420 -25.81 15.21 -4.20
N ARG A 421 -25.14 14.10 -4.50
CA ARG A 421 -23.84 14.07 -5.19
C ARG A 421 -24.05 13.45 -6.57
N ARG A 422 -23.52 14.10 -7.61
CA ARG A 422 -23.61 13.59 -8.99
C ARG A 422 -22.54 12.52 -9.23
N LEU A 423 -22.98 11.35 -9.69
CA LEU A 423 -22.14 10.23 -10.11
C LEU A 423 -22.01 10.26 -11.64
N ARG A 424 -20.86 10.73 -12.15
CA ARG A 424 -20.64 10.86 -13.59
C ARG A 424 -20.15 9.54 -14.19
N PRO A 425 -20.73 9.08 -15.31
CA PRO A 425 -20.22 7.91 -16.03
C PRO A 425 -18.76 8.09 -16.47
N GLY A 426 -18.01 6.99 -16.52
CA GLY A 426 -16.61 6.99 -16.98
C GLY A 426 -15.57 7.28 -15.89
N ILE A 427 -15.99 7.68 -14.69
CA ILE A 427 -15.08 7.83 -13.55
C ILE A 427 -14.99 6.50 -12.80
N PRO A 428 -13.78 5.97 -12.53
CA PRO A 428 -13.60 4.72 -11.79
C PRO A 428 -14.31 4.70 -10.43
N LEU A 429 -14.27 5.83 -9.71
CA LEU A 429 -14.93 6.00 -8.42
C LEU A 429 -16.45 5.86 -8.50
N THR A 430 -17.07 6.32 -9.59
CA THR A 430 -18.52 6.18 -9.80
C THR A 430 -18.91 4.71 -9.85
N ASN A 431 -18.19 3.89 -10.61
CA ASN A 431 -18.49 2.46 -10.69
C ASN A 431 -18.29 1.76 -9.35
N ALA A 432 -17.26 2.13 -8.59
CA ALA A 432 -17.02 1.59 -7.26
C ALA A 432 -18.15 1.96 -6.27
N ILE A 433 -18.65 3.20 -6.30
CA ILE A 433 -19.79 3.64 -5.48
C ILE A 433 -21.09 2.93 -5.88
N LEU A 434 -21.34 2.75 -7.18
CA LEU A 434 -22.50 2.02 -7.67
C LEU A 434 -22.45 0.54 -7.24
N ASN A 435 -21.28 -0.09 -7.32
CA ASN A 435 -21.09 -1.46 -6.84
C ASN A 435 -21.31 -1.56 -5.32
N LEU A 436 -20.86 -0.56 -4.55
CA LEU A 436 -21.14 -0.48 -3.12
C LEU A 436 -22.65 -0.41 -2.86
N ALA A 437 -23.36 0.41 -3.62
CA ALA A 437 -24.80 0.57 -3.52
C ALA A 437 -25.54 -0.74 -3.84
N LEU A 438 -25.10 -1.50 -4.86
CA LEU A 438 -25.65 -2.83 -5.15
C LEU A 438 -25.46 -3.80 -3.99
N THR A 439 -24.29 -3.82 -3.34
CA THR A 439 -24.06 -4.67 -2.17
C THR A 439 -24.94 -4.26 -0.98
N GLN A 440 -25.21 -2.96 -0.79
CA GLN A 440 -26.17 -2.52 0.23
C GLN A 440 -27.60 -2.93 -0.11
N LEU A 441 -28.00 -2.82 -1.38
CA LEU A 441 -29.32 -3.28 -1.83
C LEU A 441 -29.49 -4.78 -1.62
N GLU A 442 -28.47 -5.57 -1.95
CA GLU A 442 -28.45 -7.01 -1.69
C GLU A 442 -28.67 -7.32 -0.21
N ASP A 443 -27.90 -6.68 0.69
CA ASP A 443 -28.04 -6.87 2.14
C ASP A 443 -29.43 -6.46 2.65
N LEU A 444 -30.00 -5.38 2.12
CA LEU A 444 -31.36 -4.93 2.46
C LEU A 444 -32.43 -5.95 2.06
N ILE A 445 -32.33 -6.54 0.87
CA ILE A 445 -33.26 -7.58 0.40
C ILE A 445 -33.13 -8.83 1.28
N LEU A 446 -31.91 -9.31 1.50
CA LEU A 446 -31.67 -10.53 2.28
C LEU A 446 -32.11 -10.40 3.76
N ARG A 447 -32.07 -9.19 4.33
CA ARG A 447 -32.57 -8.91 5.69
C ARG A 447 -34.08 -8.77 5.75
N SER A 448 -34.70 -8.19 4.72
CA SER A 448 -36.13 -7.93 4.69
C SER A 448 -36.92 -9.20 4.34
N GLU A 449 -36.40 -10.01 3.41
CA GLU A 449 -37.04 -11.22 2.91
C GLU A 449 -36.07 -12.41 2.93
N THR A 450 -36.08 -13.16 4.03
CA THR A 450 -35.16 -14.29 4.26
C THR A 450 -35.32 -15.47 3.30
N GLU A 451 -36.46 -15.54 2.60
CA GLU A 451 -36.74 -16.54 1.56
C GLU A 451 -36.15 -16.15 0.19
N CYS A 452 -35.69 -14.91 0.02
CA CYS A 452 -35.03 -14.48 -1.20
C CYS A 452 -33.59 -14.99 -1.27
N ARG A 453 -33.12 -15.25 -2.49
CA ARG A 453 -31.70 -15.37 -2.80
C ARG A 453 -31.31 -14.31 -3.81
N THR A 454 -30.08 -13.85 -3.72
CA THR A 454 -29.56 -12.78 -4.55
C THR A 454 -28.27 -13.21 -5.24
N SER A 455 -27.99 -12.59 -6.38
CA SER A 455 -26.70 -12.68 -7.06
C SER A 455 -26.35 -11.32 -7.64
N VAL A 456 -25.24 -10.73 -7.18
CA VAL A 456 -24.72 -9.45 -7.70
C VAL A 456 -23.71 -9.71 -8.80
N SER A 457 -23.92 -9.09 -9.96
CA SER A 457 -22.95 -9.04 -11.06
C SER A 457 -22.38 -7.63 -11.17
N PHE A 458 -21.20 -7.41 -10.58
CA PHE A 458 -20.53 -6.09 -10.64
C PHE A 458 -20.15 -5.67 -12.06
N HIS A 459 -19.77 -6.64 -12.92
CA HIS A 459 -19.45 -6.34 -14.32
C HIS A 459 -20.68 -5.84 -15.09
N ARG A 460 -21.86 -6.40 -14.80
CA ARG A 460 -23.12 -5.98 -15.43
C ARG A 460 -23.81 -4.85 -14.67
N GLN A 461 -23.28 -4.47 -13.51
CA GLN A 461 -23.95 -3.61 -12.53
C GLN A 461 -25.41 -4.01 -12.31
N ALA A 462 -25.60 -5.31 -12.08
CA ALA A 462 -26.92 -5.93 -12.00
C ALA A 462 -27.08 -6.73 -10.70
N LEU A 463 -28.30 -6.77 -10.19
CA LEU A 463 -28.72 -7.62 -9.07
C LEU A 463 -29.84 -8.54 -9.55
N LEU A 464 -29.59 -9.85 -9.48
CA LEU A 464 -30.59 -10.88 -9.73
C LEU A 464 -31.22 -11.28 -8.40
N ILE A 465 -32.55 -11.31 -8.36
CA ILE A 465 -33.33 -11.67 -7.17
C ILE A 465 -34.14 -12.91 -7.51
N HIS A 466 -33.93 -13.98 -6.76
CA HIS A 466 -34.62 -15.26 -6.88
C HIS A 466 -35.56 -15.46 -5.70
N ALA A 467 -36.85 -15.57 -5.97
CA ALA A 467 -37.88 -15.79 -4.96
C ALA A 467 -39.19 -16.25 -5.61
N ASP A 468 -40.12 -16.74 -4.78
CA ASP A 468 -41.49 -17.03 -5.21
C ASP A 468 -42.23 -15.75 -5.63
N GLN A 469 -43.16 -15.87 -6.58
CA GLN A 469 -43.93 -14.73 -7.12
C GLN A 469 -44.71 -13.98 -6.03
N SER A 470 -45.14 -14.67 -4.96
CA SER A 470 -45.81 -14.06 -3.81
C SER A 470 -44.97 -13.00 -3.10
N LYS A 471 -43.63 -13.02 -3.26
CA LYS A 471 -42.72 -12.07 -2.63
C LYS A 471 -42.54 -10.79 -3.44
N ARG A 472 -42.99 -10.73 -4.71
CA ARG A 472 -42.79 -9.58 -5.61
C ARG A 472 -43.17 -8.25 -4.98
N GLY A 473 -44.38 -8.16 -4.42
CA GLY A 473 -44.87 -6.91 -3.82
C GLY A 473 -44.10 -6.45 -2.57
N LYS A 474 -43.37 -7.35 -1.89
CA LYS A 474 -42.50 -6.96 -0.78
C LYS A 474 -41.13 -6.53 -1.27
N VAL A 475 -40.55 -7.26 -2.23
CA VAL A 475 -39.28 -6.91 -2.87
C VAL A 475 -39.37 -5.54 -3.54
N VAL A 476 -40.46 -5.25 -4.26
CA VAL A 476 -40.69 -3.93 -4.88
C VAL A 476 -40.70 -2.81 -3.84
N ARG A 477 -41.34 -3.00 -2.68
CA ARG A 477 -41.31 -2.01 -1.59
C ARG A 477 -39.91 -1.77 -1.02
N VAL A 478 -39.07 -2.80 -0.97
CA VAL A 478 -37.66 -2.66 -0.56
C VAL A 478 -36.88 -1.87 -1.62
N LEU A 479 -37.13 -2.11 -2.91
CA LEU A 479 -36.50 -1.39 -4.02
C LEU A 479 -36.90 0.09 -4.02
N GLU A 480 -38.18 0.40 -3.85
CA GLU A 480 -38.70 1.78 -3.74
C GLU A 480 -38.03 2.52 -2.59
N LYS A 481 -38.03 1.91 -1.40
CA LYS A 481 -37.36 2.48 -0.22
C LYS A 481 -35.87 2.71 -0.45
N PHE A 482 -35.18 1.78 -1.11
CA PHE A 482 -33.77 1.94 -1.44
C PHE A 482 -33.54 3.13 -2.38
N GLN A 483 -34.38 3.32 -3.40
CA GLN A 483 -34.27 4.47 -4.30
C GLN A 483 -34.50 5.79 -3.56
N ASP A 484 -35.48 5.84 -2.65
CA ASP A 484 -35.74 7.02 -1.82
C ASP A 484 -34.56 7.34 -0.88
N ASP A 485 -34.05 6.32 -0.18
CA ASP A 485 -32.95 6.45 0.79
C ASP A 485 -31.62 6.77 0.09
N SER A 486 -31.35 6.18 -1.08
CA SER A 486 -30.06 6.34 -1.78
C SER A 486 -30.04 7.45 -2.81
N GLY A 487 -31.18 7.81 -3.40
CA GLY A 487 -31.27 8.70 -4.57
C GLY A 487 -30.85 8.06 -5.89
N ILE A 488 -30.42 6.79 -5.89
CA ILE A 488 -30.00 6.06 -7.08
C ILE A 488 -31.23 5.51 -7.79
N ARG A 489 -31.27 5.62 -9.12
CA ARG A 489 -32.40 5.15 -9.93
C ARG A 489 -32.15 3.76 -10.48
N LEU A 490 -33.11 2.87 -10.28
CA LEU A 490 -33.07 1.47 -10.70
C LEU A 490 -34.13 1.21 -11.78
N THR A 491 -33.82 0.29 -12.69
CA THR A 491 -34.77 -0.20 -13.70
C THR A 491 -34.83 -1.72 -13.70
N GLU A 492 -36.03 -2.26 -13.87
CA GLU A 492 -36.25 -3.70 -14.03
C GLU A 492 -35.91 -4.09 -15.48
N CYS A 493 -34.99 -5.04 -15.65
CA CYS A 493 -34.71 -5.64 -16.95
C CYS A 493 -35.53 -6.90 -17.12
N HIS A 494 -36.27 -6.95 -18.23
CA HIS A 494 -36.85 -8.20 -18.71
C HIS A 494 -35.78 -8.96 -19.48
N ILE A 495 -35.41 -10.15 -19.01
CA ILE A 495 -34.65 -11.09 -19.81
C ILE A 495 -35.61 -11.56 -20.90
N ILE A 496 -35.36 -11.11 -22.13
CA ILE A 496 -36.09 -11.62 -23.30
C ILE A 496 -35.52 -13.01 -23.56
N ASP A 497 -36.37 -14.03 -23.44
CA ASP A 497 -36.04 -15.43 -23.71
C ASP A 497 -35.62 -15.68 -25.18
#